data_AF-A0A109QJ11-F1
#
_entry.id   AF-A0A109QJ11-F1
#
_cell.length_a   1.000
_cell.length_b   1.000
_cell.length_c   1.000
_cell.angle_alpha   90.00
_cell.angle_beta   90.00
_cell.angle_gamma   90.00
#
_symmetry.space_group_name_H-M   'P 1'
#
loop_
_entity.id
_entity.type
_entity.pdbx_description
1 polymer ?
#
loop_
_entity_poly.entity_id
_entity_poly.type
_entity_poly.pdbx_seq_one_letter_code
_entity_poly.pdbx_strand_id
1 'polypeptide(L)'
;MKKKIGKYLILYMFILTVFYLGFMKYQQHVAASYLTEFQALHGEEVIEQISTIYKDILEYQARYKLTPQVSAQLAQNLLVTGKKLKDVDQKLKQKYPHRHVDFSYLYQDLFLVVKQLQDKANDTKLGIMVVHAVEGLGNVKVQIYSCKK
;
A
#
# COMPACT_ATOMS: atom_id res chain seq x y z
N MET A 1 -37.41 -35.11 26.04
CA MET A 1 -36.98 -33.72 25.71
C MET A 1 -35.51 -33.60 25.32
N LYS A 2 -34.56 -34.32 25.95
CA LYS A 2 -33.11 -34.27 25.63
C LYS A 2 -32.74 -34.55 24.15
N LYS A 3 -33.43 -35.49 23.47
CA LYS A 3 -33.19 -35.79 22.03
C LYS A 3 -33.59 -34.66 21.07
N LYS A 4 -34.60 -33.84 21.41
CA LYS A 4 -35.00 -32.70 20.57
C LYS A 4 -33.98 -31.57 20.67
N ILE A 5 -33.49 -31.28 21.89
CA ILE A 5 -32.46 -30.25 22.15
C ILE A 5 -31.16 -30.56 21.40
N GLY A 6 -30.71 -31.82 21.39
CA GLY A 6 -29.52 -32.24 20.63
C GLY A 6 -29.67 -32.05 19.11
N LYS A 7 -30.85 -32.33 18.53
CA LYS A 7 -31.12 -32.09 17.10
C LYS A 7 -31.10 -30.61 16.74
N TYR A 8 -31.67 -29.74 17.57
CA TYR A 8 -31.62 -28.29 17.35
C TYR A 8 -30.19 -27.76 17.47
N LEU A 9 -29.40 -28.22 18.44
CA LEU A 9 -27.99 -27.84 18.57
C LEU A 9 -27.16 -28.19 17.33
N ILE A 10 -27.33 -29.39 16.78
CA ILE A 10 -26.65 -29.81 15.54
C ILE A 10 -27.09 -28.95 14.36
N LEU A 11 -28.39 -28.66 14.23
CA LEU A 11 -28.91 -27.79 13.18
C LEU A 11 -28.33 -26.37 13.27
N TYR A 12 -28.30 -25.78 14.46
CA TYR A 12 -27.73 -24.46 14.67
C TYR A 12 -26.22 -24.43 14.41
N MET A 13 -25.47 -25.45 14.85
CA MET A 13 -24.04 -25.57 14.54
C MET A 13 -23.80 -25.72 13.03
N PHE A 14 -24.66 -26.46 12.33
CA PHE A 14 -24.59 -26.59 10.88
C PHE A 14 -24.84 -25.24 10.18
N ILE A 15 -25.89 -24.51 10.59
CA ILE A 15 -26.19 -23.17 10.05
C ILE A 15 -25.01 -22.22 10.30
N LEU A 16 -24.48 -22.17 11.52
CA LEU A 16 -23.30 -21.34 11.85
C LEU A 16 -22.09 -21.68 10.99
N THR A 17 -21.84 -22.98 10.77
CA THR A 17 -20.72 -23.44 9.94
C THR A 17 -20.91 -23.00 8.49
N VAL A 18 -22.11 -23.12 7.93
CA VAL A 18 -22.40 -22.68 6.55
C VAL A 18 -22.27 -21.17 6.41
N PHE A 19 -22.77 -20.38 7.37
CA PHE A 19 -22.59 -18.93 7.36
C PHE A 19 -21.12 -18.54 7.48
N TYR A 20 -20.36 -19.20 8.36
CA TYR A 20 -18.93 -18.96 8.51
C TYR A 20 -18.16 -19.28 7.23
N LEU A 21 -18.40 -20.44 6.62
CA LEU A 21 -17.77 -20.82 5.35
C LEU A 21 -18.16 -19.87 4.20
N GLY A 22 -19.43 -19.46 4.15
CA GLY A 22 -19.91 -18.46 3.19
C GLY A 22 -19.23 -17.10 3.37
N PHE A 23 -19.07 -16.66 4.63
CA PHE A 23 -18.35 -15.44 4.96
C PHE A 23 -16.87 -15.51 4.59
N MET A 24 -16.20 -16.62 4.89
CA MET A 24 -14.80 -16.85 4.50
C MET A 24 -14.61 -16.84 2.98
N LYS A 25 -15.50 -17.50 2.24
CA LYS A 25 -15.47 -17.50 0.76
C LYS A 25 -15.72 -16.11 0.18
N TYR A 26 -16.65 -15.36 0.77
CA TYR A 26 -16.90 -13.96 0.40
C TYR A 26 -15.67 -13.08 0.64
N GLN A 27 -15.05 -13.18 1.82
CA GLN A 27 -13.81 -12.47 2.17
C GLN A 27 -12.66 -12.77 1.19
N GLN A 28 -12.50 -14.04 0.78
CA GLN A 28 -11.50 -14.46 -0.21
C GLN A 28 -11.79 -13.89 -1.60
N HIS A 29 -13.04 -13.91 -2.05
CA HIS A 29 -13.40 -13.37 -3.36
C HIS A 29 -13.19 -11.86 -3.42
N VAL A 30 -13.59 -11.13 -2.37
CA VAL A 30 -13.37 -9.68 -2.28
C VAL A 30 -11.87 -9.35 -2.23
N ALA A 31 -11.06 -10.19 -1.57
CA ALA A 31 -9.60 -10.04 -1.55
C ALA A 31 -8.97 -10.15 -2.94
N ALA A 32 -9.37 -11.18 -3.70
CA ALA A 32 -8.92 -11.37 -5.08
C ALA A 32 -9.36 -10.18 -5.96
N SER A 33 -10.60 -9.72 -5.81
CA SER A 33 -11.12 -8.56 -6.54
C SER A 33 -10.40 -7.26 -6.20
N TYR A 34 -10.03 -7.03 -4.93
CA TYR A 34 -9.23 -5.86 -4.53
C TYR A 34 -7.85 -5.86 -5.20
N LEU A 35 -7.14 -6.99 -5.14
CA LEU A 35 -5.82 -7.12 -5.77
C LEU A 35 -5.90 -6.95 -7.29
N THR A 36 -6.86 -7.59 -7.94
CA THR A 36 -7.07 -7.46 -9.39
C THR A 36 -7.38 -6.03 -9.77
N GLU A 37 -8.19 -5.31 -8.99
CA GLU A 37 -8.47 -3.89 -9.25
C GLU A 37 -7.22 -3.02 -9.06
N PHE A 38 -6.44 -3.28 -8.00
CA PHE A 38 -5.18 -2.57 -7.77
C PHE A 38 -4.21 -2.75 -8.95
N GLN A 39 -4.12 -3.97 -9.49
CA GLN A 39 -3.35 -4.28 -10.69
C GLN A 39 -3.91 -3.59 -11.94
N ALA A 40 -5.22 -3.63 -12.15
CA ALA A 40 -5.88 -3.01 -13.28
C ALA A 40 -5.75 -1.47 -13.29
N LEU A 41 -5.61 -0.86 -12.12
CA LEU A 41 -5.36 0.57 -11.95
C LEU A 41 -3.86 0.92 -12.04
N HIS A 42 -3.00 -0.01 -12.45
CA HIS A 42 -1.54 0.14 -12.52
C HIS A 42 -0.91 0.49 -11.16
N GLY A 43 -1.51 0.07 -10.05
CA GLY A 43 -1.02 0.38 -8.71
C GLY A 43 0.37 -0.20 -8.43
N GLU A 44 0.67 -1.40 -8.94
CA GLU A 44 2.00 -2.03 -8.81
C GLU A 44 3.07 -1.18 -9.49
N GLU A 45 2.82 -0.76 -10.74
CA GLU A 45 3.72 0.08 -11.52
C GLU A 45 3.98 1.42 -10.84
N VAL A 46 2.94 2.03 -10.25
CA VAL A 46 3.09 3.29 -9.49
C VAL A 46 3.98 3.09 -8.27
N ILE A 47 3.79 2.03 -7.48
CA ILE A 47 4.66 1.74 -6.32
C ILE A 47 6.11 1.49 -6.77
N GLU A 48 6.30 0.79 -7.89
CA GLU A 48 7.64 0.56 -8.45
C GLU A 48 8.30 1.84 -8.94
N GLN A 49 7.56 2.73 -9.59
CA GLN A 49 8.07 4.05 -9.99
C GLN A 49 8.54 4.86 -8.78
N ILE A 50 7.79 4.85 -7.66
CA ILE A 50 8.22 5.52 -6.42
C ILE A 50 9.51 4.87 -5.89
N SER A 51 9.57 3.52 -5.86
CA SER A 51 10.77 2.80 -5.41
C SER A 51 12.00 3.11 -6.27
N THR A 52 11.85 3.23 -7.58
CA THR A 52 12.92 3.63 -8.49
C THR A 52 13.39 5.05 -8.20
N ILE A 53 12.48 6.00 -8.02
CA ILE A 53 12.85 7.39 -7.67
C ILE A 53 13.62 7.43 -6.33
N TYR A 54 13.21 6.64 -5.34
CA TYR A 54 13.94 6.50 -4.07
C TYR A 54 15.35 5.91 -4.25
N LYS A 55 15.52 4.90 -5.10
CA LYS A 55 16.85 4.37 -5.45
C LYS A 55 17.71 5.42 -6.12
N ASP A 56 17.15 6.17 -7.07
CA ASP A 56 17.86 7.25 -7.76
C ASP A 56 18.35 8.30 -6.75
N ILE A 57 17.50 8.70 -5.79
CA ILE A 57 17.88 9.65 -4.73
C ILE A 57 19.09 9.13 -3.94
N LEU A 58 19.07 7.87 -3.50
CA LEU A 58 20.18 7.28 -2.76
C LEU A 58 21.46 7.17 -3.63
N GLU A 59 21.31 6.85 -4.91
CA GLU A 59 22.44 6.76 -5.83
C GLU A 59 23.07 8.14 -6.09
N TYR A 60 22.26 9.18 -6.35
CA TYR A 60 22.75 10.55 -6.49
C TYR A 60 23.43 11.03 -5.21
N GLN A 61 22.90 10.66 -4.04
CA GLN A 61 23.50 11.02 -2.75
C GLN A 61 24.86 10.34 -2.55
N ALA A 62 24.98 9.07 -2.94
CA ALA A 62 26.20 8.29 -2.72
C ALA A 62 27.30 8.54 -3.77
N ARG A 63 26.95 8.79 -5.03
CA ARG A 63 27.90 8.73 -6.16
C ARG A 63 28.05 10.02 -6.96
N TYR A 64 26.97 10.80 -7.14
CA TYR A 64 26.93 11.85 -8.17
C TYR A 64 26.73 13.28 -7.64
N LYS A 65 26.49 13.43 -6.33
CA LYS A 65 26.01 14.64 -5.64
C LYS A 65 24.62 15.07 -6.11
N LEU A 66 23.71 15.32 -5.16
CA LEU A 66 22.41 15.92 -5.48
C LEU A 66 22.59 17.41 -5.83
N THR A 67 22.60 17.72 -7.12
CA THR A 67 22.54 19.12 -7.56
C THR A 67 21.12 19.67 -7.34
N PRO A 68 20.95 21.00 -7.20
CA PRO A 68 19.62 21.60 -7.05
C PRO A 68 18.65 21.25 -8.19
N GLN A 69 19.17 21.14 -9.42
CA GLN A 69 18.37 20.78 -10.60
C GLN A 69 17.88 19.33 -10.53
N VAL A 70 18.78 18.38 -10.22
CA VAL A 70 18.43 16.96 -10.06
C VAL A 70 17.47 16.77 -8.88
N SER A 71 17.70 17.47 -7.77
CA SER A 71 16.83 17.43 -6.58
C SER A 71 15.41 17.89 -6.91
N ALA A 72 15.28 19.00 -7.65
CA ALA A 72 13.99 19.52 -8.09
C ALA A 72 13.28 18.56 -9.06
N GLN A 73 14.03 17.94 -9.97
CA GLN A 73 13.48 16.95 -10.90
C GLN A 73 12.99 15.69 -10.19
N LEU A 74 13.79 15.14 -9.26
CA LEU A 74 13.42 13.97 -8.45
C LEU A 74 12.20 14.28 -7.57
N ALA A 75 12.16 15.44 -6.92
CA ALA A 75 11.02 15.89 -6.14
C ALA A 75 9.76 16.01 -7.00
N GLN A 76 9.86 16.59 -8.19
CA GLN A 76 8.72 16.74 -9.10
C GLN A 76 8.21 15.37 -9.59
N ASN A 77 9.11 14.47 -9.98
CA ASN A 77 8.74 13.11 -10.38
C ASN A 77 8.06 12.36 -9.24
N LEU A 78 8.56 12.53 -8.02
CA LEU A 78 8.00 11.91 -6.83
C LEU A 78 6.60 12.44 -6.51
N LEU A 79 6.36 13.76 -6.63
CA LEU A 79 5.04 14.36 -6.47
C LEU A 79 4.03 13.89 -7.52
N VAL A 80 4.45 13.81 -8.79
CA VAL A 80 3.60 13.33 -9.89
C VAL A 80 3.21 11.87 -9.66
N THR A 81 4.17 11.02 -9.30
CA THR A 81 3.91 9.60 -9.04
C THR A 81 3.09 9.41 -7.76
N GLY A 82 3.35 10.19 -6.72
CA GLY A 82 2.54 10.20 -5.49
C GLY A 82 1.09 10.60 -5.75
N LYS A 83 0.84 11.53 -6.66
CA LYS A 83 -0.52 11.88 -7.11
C LYS A 83 -1.20 10.69 -7.80
N LYS A 84 -0.51 9.98 -8.70
CA LYS A 84 -1.05 8.76 -9.32
C LYS A 84 -1.41 7.71 -8.25
N LEU A 85 -0.57 7.54 -7.24
CA LEU A 85 -0.84 6.60 -6.13
C LEU A 85 -2.10 7.00 -5.35
N LYS A 86 -2.26 8.30 -5.10
CA LYS A 86 -3.45 8.84 -4.44
C LYS A 86 -4.72 8.61 -5.26
N ASP A 87 -4.65 8.76 -6.59
CA ASP A 87 -5.78 8.50 -7.48
C ASP A 87 -6.18 7.01 -7.47
N VAL A 88 -5.19 6.10 -7.43
CA VAL A 88 -5.42 4.66 -7.28
C VAL A 88 -6.07 4.34 -5.92
N ASP A 89 -5.51 4.85 -4.82
CA ASP A 89 -6.04 4.67 -3.45
C ASP A 89 -7.49 5.16 -3.34
N GLN A 90 -7.80 6.34 -3.88
CA GLN A 90 -9.15 6.88 -3.85
C GLN A 90 -10.16 6.01 -4.62
N LYS A 91 -9.80 5.52 -5.81
CA LYS A 91 -10.65 4.61 -6.59
C LYS A 91 -10.89 3.30 -5.86
N LEU A 92 -9.88 2.76 -5.19
CA LEU A 92 -10.00 1.53 -4.40
C LEU A 92 -10.86 1.75 -3.16
N LYS A 93 -10.67 2.84 -2.41
CA LYS A 93 -11.50 3.20 -1.26
C LYS A 93 -12.97 3.39 -1.61
N GLN A 94 -13.27 3.96 -2.78
CA GLN A 94 -14.64 4.11 -3.27
C GLN A 94 -15.28 2.76 -3.59
N LYS A 95 -14.54 1.84 -4.23
CA LYS A 95 -15.06 0.52 -4.64
C LYS A 95 -15.11 -0.48 -3.48
N TYR A 96 -14.21 -0.35 -2.51
CA TYR A 96 -14.03 -1.27 -1.39
C TYR A 96 -13.97 -0.51 -0.04
N PRO A 97 -15.07 0.12 0.42
CA PRO A 97 -15.06 0.97 1.62
C PRO A 97 -14.72 0.20 2.91
N HIS A 98 -15.06 -1.08 2.98
CA HIS A 98 -14.81 -1.92 4.16
C HIS A 98 -13.46 -2.65 4.15
N ARG A 99 -12.68 -2.51 3.07
CA ARG A 99 -11.35 -3.14 2.93
C ARG A 99 -10.40 -2.16 2.27
N HIS A 100 -9.49 -1.60 3.06
CA HIS A 100 -8.50 -0.65 2.59
C HIS A 100 -7.13 -1.04 3.12
N VAL A 101 -6.13 -0.98 2.24
CA VAL A 101 -4.73 -0.91 2.67
C VAL A 101 -4.46 0.55 3.06
N ASP A 102 -3.78 0.78 4.17
CA ASP A 102 -3.50 2.14 4.61
C ASP A 102 -2.27 2.71 3.89
N PHE A 103 -2.50 3.64 2.97
CA PHE A 103 -1.45 4.37 2.25
C PHE A 103 -0.99 5.65 2.98
N SER A 104 -1.56 5.99 4.13
CA SER A 104 -1.30 7.27 4.83
C SER A 104 0.18 7.48 5.15
N TYR A 105 0.85 6.43 5.61
CA TYR A 105 2.29 6.44 5.91
C TYR A 105 3.14 6.71 4.65
N LEU A 106 2.74 6.17 3.50
CA LEU A 106 3.44 6.45 2.24
C LEU A 106 3.33 7.92 1.83
N TYR A 107 2.18 8.54 2.04
CA TYR A 107 2.00 9.96 1.74
C TYR A 107 2.83 10.85 2.69
N GLN A 108 2.91 10.47 3.96
CA GLN A 108 3.76 11.15 4.93
C GLN A 108 5.24 11.04 4.55
N ASP A 109 5.73 9.84 4.27
CA ASP A 109 7.12 9.60 3.89
C ASP A 109 7.47 10.32 2.58
N LEU A 110 6.60 10.24 1.59
CA LEU A 110 6.77 10.94 0.31
C LEU A 110 6.88 12.45 0.52
N PHE A 111 6.00 13.03 1.34
CA PHE A 111 6.05 14.45 1.68
C PHE A 111 7.36 14.84 2.37
N LEU A 112 7.82 14.05 3.34
CA LEU A 112 9.06 14.29 4.05
C LEU A 112 10.27 14.23 3.12
N VAL A 113 10.33 13.23 2.23
CA VAL A 113 11.40 13.09 1.22
C VAL A 113 11.39 14.28 0.26
N VAL A 114 10.23 14.67 -0.27
CA VAL A 114 10.11 15.85 -1.15
C VAL A 114 10.59 17.12 -0.45
N LYS A 115 10.16 17.34 0.79
CA LYS A 115 10.56 18.51 1.58
C LYS A 115 12.08 18.52 1.80
N GLN A 116 12.67 17.36 2.10
CA GLN A 116 14.09 17.23 2.34
C GLN A 116 14.92 17.39 1.05
N LEU A 117 14.43 16.94 -0.10
CA LEU A 117 15.05 17.21 -1.41
C LEU A 117 15.08 18.70 -1.75
N GLN A 118 14.07 19.44 -1.31
CA GLN A 118 13.97 20.88 -1.54
C GLN A 118 14.79 21.68 -0.52
N ASP A 119 15.04 21.12 0.66
CA ASP A 119 15.82 21.74 1.73
C ASP A 119 17.32 21.41 1.60
N LYS A 120 18.10 22.40 1.17
CA LYS A 120 19.50 22.26 0.72
C LYS A 120 20.52 21.95 1.84
N ALA A 121 20.06 21.74 3.08
CA ALA A 121 20.91 21.83 4.26
C ALA A 121 21.25 20.49 4.95
N ASN A 122 20.74 19.33 4.51
CA ASN A 122 20.95 18.09 5.28
C ASN A 122 20.86 16.76 4.50
N ASP A 123 21.92 16.44 3.74
CA ASP A 123 21.99 15.21 2.93
C ASP A 123 21.89 13.92 3.77
N THR A 124 22.50 13.85 4.95
CA THR A 124 22.47 12.62 5.78
C THR A 124 21.05 12.25 6.23
N LYS A 125 20.19 13.25 6.49
CA LYS A 125 18.79 13.02 6.85
C LYS A 125 17.96 12.49 5.68
N LEU A 126 18.27 12.93 4.46
CA LEU A 126 17.59 12.48 3.24
C LEU A 126 17.73 10.96 3.06
N GLY A 127 18.94 10.43 3.20
CA GLY A 127 19.19 9.00 3.05
C GLY A 127 18.37 8.15 4.03
N ILE A 128 18.32 8.55 5.30
CA ILE A 128 17.54 7.85 6.33
C ILE A 128 16.03 7.90 6.01
N MET A 129 15.51 9.08 5.62
CA MET A 129 14.10 9.23 5.24
C MET A 129 13.74 8.36 4.04
N VAL A 130 14.62 8.28 3.04
CA VAL A 130 14.38 7.46 1.85
C VAL A 130 14.41 5.98 2.17
N VAL A 131 15.31 5.52 3.04
CA VAL A 131 15.32 4.12 3.51
C VAL A 131 14.02 3.78 4.24
N HIS A 132 13.58 4.62 5.18
CA HIS A 132 12.30 4.44 5.87
C HIS A 132 11.12 4.40 4.88
N ALA A 133 11.11 5.28 3.89
CA ALA A 133 10.09 5.32 2.85
C ALA A 133 10.06 4.03 2.00
N VAL A 134 11.23 3.44 1.70
CA VAL A 134 11.33 2.16 0.99
C VAL A 134 10.79 1.00 1.82
N GLU A 135 11.05 0.98 3.13
CA GLU A 135 10.46 0.00 4.06
C GLU A 135 8.93 0.12 4.08
N GLY A 136 8.42 1.36 4.12
CA GLY A 136 6.99 1.64 4.00
C GLY A 136 6.37 1.06 2.72
N LEU A 137 7.03 1.23 1.57
CA LEU A 137 6.58 0.65 0.29
C LEU A 137 6.56 -0.88 0.35
N GLY A 138 7.59 -1.49 0.95
CA GLY A 138 7.66 -2.94 1.16
C GLY A 138 6.48 -3.45 2.00
N ASN A 139 6.18 -2.78 3.11
CA ASN A 139 5.06 -3.12 3.99
C ASN A 139 3.71 -3.04 3.27
N VAL A 140 3.49 -2.00 2.46
CA VAL A 140 2.25 -1.86 1.68
C VAL A 140 2.14 -2.95 0.62
N LYS A 141 3.23 -3.30 -0.09
CA LYS A 141 3.21 -4.46 -1.01
C LYS A 141 2.81 -5.73 -0.26
N VAL A 142 3.41 -6.01 0.90
CA VAL A 142 3.05 -7.18 1.71
C VAL A 142 1.56 -7.16 2.11
N GLN A 143 1.01 -6.02 2.54
CA GLN A 143 -0.41 -5.91 2.90
C GLN A 143 -1.33 -6.17 1.71
N ILE A 144 -0.99 -5.65 0.53
CA ILE A 144 -1.76 -5.87 -0.71
C ILE A 144 -1.76 -7.36 -1.10
N TYR A 145 -0.61 -8.04 -1.06
CA TYR A 145 -0.51 -9.45 -1.46
C TYR A 145 -0.87 -10.45 -0.36
N SER A 146 -0.77 -10.09 0.92
CA SER A 146 -1.16 -10.95 2.03
C SER A 146 -2.67 -11.19 2.09
N CYS A 147 -3.46 -10.33 1.44
CA CYS A 147 -4.87 -10.58 1.19
C CYS A 147 -5.14 -11.87 0.37
N LYS A 148 -4.12 -12.46 -0.28
CA LYS A 148 -4.22 -13.68 -1.08
C LYS A 148 -4.13 -14.99 -0.27
N LYS A 149 -3.71 -14.94 1.00
CA LYS A 149 -3.55 -16.12 1.87
C LYS A 149 -4.80 -16.43 2.70
#